data_AF-D0NYK0-F1
#
_entry.id   AF-D0NYK0-F1
#
_cell.length_a   1.000
_cell.length_b   1.000
_cell.length_c   1.000
_cell.angle_alpha   90.00
_cell.angle_beta   90.00
_cell.angle_gamma   90.00
#
_symmetry.space_group_name_H-M   'P 1'
#
loop_
_entity.id
_entity.type
_entity.pdbx_description
1 polymer ?
#
loop_
_entity_poly.entity_id
_entity_poly.type
_entity_poly.pdbx_seq_one_letter_code
_entity_poly.pdbx_strand_id
1 'polypeptide(L)'
;MESEQTRLLHDDFPNDKYISRWIAAHPKISRRKSQLLDAKRAVSSTSDAVMRYFSNLQEELKKLDILDKPERIWNCDETGICPQGCGGERVICPKGLRANIQG
;
A
#
# COMPACT_ATOMS: atom_id res chain seq x y z
N MET A 1 16.74 -13.96 34.64
CA MET A 1 15.59 -14.03 33.71
C MET A 1 14.64 -12.93 34.14
N GLU A 2 14.74 -11.76 33.53
CA GLU A 2 13.94 -10.60 33.88
C GLU A 2 12.74 -10.57 32.92
N SER A 3 11.54 -10.73 33.46
CA SER A 3 10.29 -10.73 32.71
C SER A 3 9.95 -9.29 32.29
N GLU A 4 9.79 -9.04 30.99
CA GLU A 4 9.31 -7.77 30.46
C GLU A 4 7.93 -7.43 31.05
N GLN A 5 7.90 -6.48 31.97
CA GLN A 5 6.67 -5.99 32.56
C GLN A 5 6.07 -4.93 31.62
N THR A 6 5.06 -5.32 30.85
CA THR A 6 4.36 -4.41 29.92
C THR A 6 3.59 -3.36 30.74
N ARG A 7 4.07 -2.13 30.79
CA ARG A 7 3.38 -1.02 31.49
C ARG A 7 2.02 -0.78 30.82
N LEU A 8 0.93 -0.82 31.58
CA LEU A 8 -0.40 -0.48 31.08
C LEU A 8 -0.40 1.00 30.65
N LEU A 9 -0.65 1.24 29.35
CA LEU A 9 -0.77 2.59 28.82
C LEU A 9 -2.06 3.24 29.32
N HIS A 10 -1.95 4.42 29.93
CA HIS A 10 -3.11 5.18 30.40
C HIS A 10 -3.98 5.64 29.23
N ASP A 11 -5.29 5.81 29.45
CA ASP A 11 -6.24 6.24 28.41
C ASP A 11 -6.00 7.68 27.89
N ASP A 12 -5.15 8.46 28.59
CA ASP A 12 -4.69 9.79 28.18
C ASP A 12 -3.38 9.77 27.39
N PHE A 13 -2.68 8.62 27.36
CA PHE A 13 -1.56 8.41 26.46
C PHE A 13 -2.11 8.16 25.04
N PRO A 14 -1.38 8.48 23.95
CA PRO A 14 -1.85 8.29 22.56
C PRO A 14 -2.05 6.81 22.17
N ASN A 15 -3.02 6.16 22.80
CA ASN A 15 -3.46 4.80 22.55
C ASN A 15 -4.67 4.79 21.60
N ASP A 16 -5.12 3.62 21.18
CA ASP A 16 -6.22 3.50 20.21
C ASP A 16 -7.53 4.18 20.68
N LYS A 17 -7.81 4.19 21.99
CA LYS A 17 -9.00 4.88 22.53
C LYS A 17 -8.84 6.39 22.48
N TYR A 18 -7.69 6.92 22.90
CA TYR A 18 -7.37 8.34 22.81
C TYR A 18 -7.52 8.84 21.37
N ILE A 19 -6.92 8.13 20.40
CA ILE A 19 -6.98 8.49 18.98
C ILE A 19 -8.43 8.44 18.47
N SER A 20 -9.22 7.45 18.88
CA SER A 20 -10.63 7.35 18.48
C SER A 20 -11.47 8.52 19.00
N ARG A 21 -11.28 8.91 20.28
CA ARG A 21 -11.95 10.08 20.87
C ARG A 21 -11.51 11.39 20.20
N TRP A 22 -10.21 11.54 19.96
CA TRP A 22 -9.65 12.72 19.32
C TRP A 22 -10.19 12.90 17.89
N ILE A 23 -10.28 11.83 17.10
CA ILE A 23 -10.89 11.89 15.75
C ILE A 23 -12.38 12.23 15.83
N ALA A 24 -13.13 11.67 16.80
CA ALA A 24 -14.54 11.99 16.98
C ALA A 24 -14.77 13.49 17.29
N ALA A 25 -13.85 14.11 18.05
CA ALA A 25 -13.88 15.55 18.33
C ALA A 25 -13.47 16.43 17.13
N HIS A 26 -12.85 15.87 16.09
CA HIS A 26 -12.37 16.62 14.92
C HIS A 26 -13.02 16.09 13.62
N PRO A 27 -14.22 16.59 13.24
CA PRO A 27 -15.01 16.04 12.13
C PRO A 27 -14.35 16.20 10.75
N LYS A 28 -13.30 17.02 10.64
CA LYS A 28 -12.55 17.28 9.40
C LYS A 28 -11.46 16.24 9.10
N ILE A 29 -11.19 15.30 9.99
CA ILE A 29 -10.13 14.28 9.82
C ILE A 29 -10.71 12.86 9.90
N SER A 30 -9.94 11.87 9.44
CA SER A 30 -10.33 10.47 9.39
C SER A 30 -9.11 9.54 9.55
N ARG A 31 -9.32 8.36 10.15
CA ARG A 31 -8.32 7.28 10.23
C ARG A 31 -8.43 6.39 8.99
N ARG A 32 -7.34 6.15 8.27
CA ARG A 32 -7.31 5.33 7.04
C ARG A 32 -6.14 4.35 7.04
N LYS A 33 -6.22 3.30 6.23
CA LYS A 33 -5.08 2.40 5.96
C LYS A 33 -4.07 3.14 5.08
N SER A 34 -2.79 3.12 5.45
CA SER A 34 -1.73 3.68 4.61
C SER A 34 -1.70 2.95 3.27
N GLN A 35 -1.46 3.69 2.19
CA GLN A 35 -1.35 3.12 0.85
C GLN A 35 0.11 3.12 0.41
N LEU A 36 0.97 2.32 1.05
CA LEU A 36 2.44 2.35 0.84
C LEU A 36 2.87 2.42 -0.64
N LEU A 37 2.15 1.73 -1.54
CA LEU A 37 2.48 1.69 -2.96
C LEU A 37 1.96 2.87 -3.78
N ASP A 38 1.05 3.72 -3.27
CA ASP A 38 0.41 4.76 -4.08
C ASP A 38 1.43 5.79 -4.59
N ALA A 39 2.42 6.18 -3.78
CA ALA A 39 3.47 7.10 -4.22
C ALA A 39 4.32 6.50 -5.33
N LYS A 40 4.73 5.23 -5.20
CA LYS A 40 5.50 4.53 -6.23
C LYS A 40 4.68 4.29 -7.50
N ARG A 41 3.40 3.93 -7.37
CA ARG A 41 2.48 3.78 -8.51
C ARG A 41 2.33 5.09 -9.27
N ALA A 42 2.18 6.22 -8.58
CA ALA A 42 2.12 7.53 -9.23
C ALA A 42 3.38 7.83 -10.06
N VAL A 43 4.57 7.58 -9.48
CA VAL A 43 5.86 7.77 -10.17
C VAL A 43 6.04 6.82 -11.35
N SER A 44 5.58 5.57 -11.23
CA SER A 44 5.70 4.54 -12.26
C SER A 44 4.64 4.63 -13.37
N SER A 45 3.61 5.46 -13.20
CA SER A 45 2.50 5.60 -14.17
C SER A 45 2.72 6.74 -15.18
N THR A 46 3.98 7.14 -15.41
CA THR A 46 4.32 8.10 -16.48
C THR A 46 4.22 7.42 -17.85
N SER A 47 3.91 8.18 -18.90
CA SER A 47 3.84 7.67 -20.28
C SER A 47 5.10 6.89 -20.65
N ASP A 48 6.27 7.44 -20.31
CA ASP A 48 7.55 6.85 -20.67
C ASP A 48 7.82 5.54 -19.93
N ALA A 49 7.41 5.44 -18.67
CA ALA A 49 7.54 4.22 -17.89
C ALA A 49 6.62 3.12 -18.44
N VAL A 50 5.38 3.47 -18.78
CA VAL A 50 4.40 2.54 -19.35
C VAL A 50 4.85 2.06 -20.73
N MET A 51 5.23 2.98 -21.62
CA MET A 51 5.70 2.64 -22.96
C MET A 51 6.95 1.76 -22.91
N ARG A 52 7.94 2.11 -22.07
CA ARG A 52 9.15 1.30 -21.89
C ARG A 52 8.83 -0.10 -21.37
N TYR A 53 7.90 -0.22 -20.43
CA TYR A 53 7.46 -1.52 -19.92
C TYR A 53 6.89 -2.41 -21.04
N PHE A 54 5.96 -1.87 -21.85
CA PHE A 54 5.36 -2.63 -22.95
C PHE A 54 6.36 -2.95 -24.06
N SER A 55 7.28 -2.04 -24.38
CA SER A 55 8.35 -2.30 -25.34
C SER A 55 9.23 -3.47 -24.88
N ASN A 56 9.69 -3.44 -23.63
CA ASN A 56 10.51 -4.51 -23.06
C ASN A 56 9.74 -5.84 -23.03
N LEU A 57 8.47 -5.82 -22.60
CA LEU A 57 7.63 -7.01 -22.58
C LEU A 57 7.48 -7.61 -23.99
N GLN A 58 7.19 -6.77 -25.00
CA GLN A 58 7.06 -7.22 -26.37
C GLN A 58 8.37 -7.83 -26.90
N GLU A 59 9.52 -7.26 -26.57
CA GLU A 59 10.83 -7.83 -26.93
C GLU A 59 11.04 -9.22 -26.31
N GLU A 60 10.72 -9.39 -25.03
CA GLU A 60 10.84 -10.68 -24.35
C GLU A 60 9.87 -11.73 -24.91
N LEU A 61 8.62 -11.34 -25.17
CA LEU A 61 7.63 -12.23 -25.80
C LEU A 61 8.06 -12.67 -27.21
N LYS A 62 8.73 -11.80 -27.98
CA LYS A 62 9.32 -12.15 -29.28
C LYS A 62 10.50 -13.11 -29.13
N LYS A 63 11.42 -12.85 -28.18
CA LYS A 63 12.57 -13.73 -27.90
C LYS A 63 12.13 -15.15 -27.54
N LEU A 64 11.01 -15.26 -26.81
CA LEU A 64 10.44 -16.54 -26.38
C LEU A 64 9.49 -17.18 -27.41
N ASP A 65 9.25 -16.55 -28.58
CA ASP A 65 8.35 -17.03 -29.63
C ASP A 65 6.90 -17.28 -29.15
N ILE A 66 6.43 -16.43 -28.22
CA ILE A 66 5.09 -16.51 -27.59
C ILE A 66 4.23 -15.27 -27.81
N LEU A 67 4.70 -14.26 -28.55
CA LEU A 67 3.97 -13.02 -28.79
C LEU A 67 2.54 -13.26 -29.33
N ASP A 68 2.41 -14.16 -30.31
CA ASP A 68 1.15 -14.51 -30.95
C ASP A 68 0.57 -15.86 -30.47
N LYS A 69 1.09 -16.39 -29.35
CA LYS A 69 0.73 -17.72 -28.82
C LYS A 69 0.37 -17.65 -27.33
N PRO A 70 -0.73 -16.93 -26.98
CA PRO A 70 -1.12 -16.72 -25.59
C PRO A 70 -1.41 -18.03 -24.84
N GLU A 71 -1.76 -19.11 -25.54
CA GLU A 71 -1.96 -20.45 -24.97
C GLU A 71 -0.71 -21.04 -24.30
N ARG A 72 0.47 -20.47 -24.56
CA ARG A 72 1.74 -20.86 -23.92
C ARG A 72 2.04 -20.08 -22.65
N ILE A 73 1.21 -19.09 -22.29
CA ILE A 73 1.37 -18.28 -21.09
C ILE A 73 0.51 -18.87 -19.99
N TRP A 74 1.16 -19.57 -19.05
CA TRP A 74 0.50 -20.16 -17.88
C TRP A 74 0.57 -19.19 -16.71
N ASN A 75 -0.55 -18.96 -16.03
CA ASN A 75 -0.55 -18.21 -14.78
C ASN A 75 0.13 -19.05 -13.70
N CYS A 76 1.28 -18.60 -13.20
CA CYS A 76 1.97 -19.19 -12.07
C CYS A 76 1.79 -18.32 -10.82
N ASP A 77 0.56 -17.93 -10.49
CA ASP A 77 0.33 -17.09 -9.32
C ASP A 77 0.40 -17.91 -8.03
N GLU A 78 1.58 -17.93 -7.40
CA GLU A 78 1.60 -18.16 -5.96
C GLU A 78 0.85 -17.03 -5.26
N THR A 79 0.04 -17.39 -4.26
CA THR A 79 -0.66 -16.44 -3.40
C THR A 79 0.38 -15.59 -2.66
N GLY A 80 0.71 -14.44 -3.25
CA GLY A 80 1.80 -13.59 -2.79
C GLY A 80 1.57 -13.11 -1.36
N ILE A 81 2.60 -13.25 -0.53
CA ILE A 81 2.71 -12.47 0.71
C ILE A 81 2.61 -11.00 0.30
N CYS A 82 1.49 -10.36 0.64
CA CYS A 82 1.27 -8.96 0.36
C CYS A 82 2.34 -8.14 1.11
N PRO A 83 3.21 -7.37 0.43
CA PRO A 83 4.20 -6.52 1.11
C PRO A 83 3.55 -5.43 1.96
N GLN A 84 2.23 -5.23 1.82
CA GLN A 84 1.43 -4.33 2.65
C GLN A 84 1.10 -4.90 4.03
N GLY A 85 1.30 -6.22 4.24
CA GLY A 85 0.84 -6.93 5.41
C GLY A 85 -0.69 -6.86 5.59
N CYS A 86 -1.26 -7.82 6.30
CA CYS A 86 -2.64 -7.71 6.75
C CYS A 86 -2.82 -6.57 7.78
N GLY A 87 -1.74 -6.18 8.47
CA GLY A 87 -1.69 -5.09 9.45
C GLY A 87 -1.08 -3.80 8.91
N GLY A 88 -1.74 -3.15 7.94
CA GLY A 88 -1.24 -1.85 7.44
C GLY A 88 -1.40 -0.76 8.50
N GLU A 89 -0.31 -0.04 8.77
CA GLU A 89 -0.28 1.17 9.60
C GLU A 89 -1.45 2.10 9.26
N ARG A 90 -2.05 2.67 10.30
CA ARG A 90 -3.18 3.59 10.15
C ARG A 90 -2.65 5.02 10.21
N VAL A 91 -3.00 5.82 9.21
CA VAL A 91 -2.66 7.23 9.13
C VAL A 91 -3.89 8.09 9.38
N ILE A 92 -3.67 9.30 9.90
CA ILE A 92 -4.70 10.31 10.10
C ILE A 92 -4.61 11.28 8.93
N CYS A 93 -5.73 11.47 8.22
CA CYS A 93 -5.79 12.31 7.02
C CYS A 93 -7.05 13.17 7.05
N PRO A 94 -7.08 14.32 6.35
CA PRO A 94 -8.30 15.09 6.17
C PRO A 94 -9.41 14.23 5.54
N LYS A 95 -10.65 14.51 5.92
CA LYS A 95 -11.82 13.80 5.42
C LYS A 95 -12.06 14.19 3.95
N GLY A 96 -12.39 13.21 3.11
CA GLY A 96 -12.58 13.40 1.66
C GLY A 96 -11.31 13.33 0.82
N LEU A 97 -10.14 13.26 1.46
CA LEU A 97 -8.83 13.27 0.83
C LEU A 97 -8.18 11.87 0.85
N ARG A 98 -7.35 11.53 -0.14
CA ARG A 98 -6.61 10.26 -0.21
C ARG A 98 -5.59 10.15 0.92
N ALA A 99 -5.24 8.93 1.32
CA ALA A 99 -4.37 8.70 2.48
C ALA A 99 -2.92 9.22 2.28
N ASN A 100 -2.45 9.27 1.04
CA ASN A 100 -1.09 9.65 0.69
C ASN A 100 -1.03 10.96 -0.12
N ILE A 101 -1.70 12.02 0.35
CA ILE A 101 -1.50 13.32 -0.27
C ILE A 101 -0.23 13.92 0.33
N GLN A 102 0.81 14.03 -0.49
CA GLN A 102 1.90 14.96 -0.21
C GLN A 102 1.34 16.37 -0.38
N GLY A 103 1.27 17.11 0.74
CA GLY A 103 1.03 18.54 0.73
C GLY A 103 2.28 19.31 0.36
#